data_AF-A0A8H6YET9-F1
#
_entry.id   AF-A0A8H6YET9-F1
#
_cell.length_a   1.000
_cell.length_b   1.000
_cell.length_c   1.000
_cell.angle_alpha   90.00
_cell.angle_beta   90.00
_cell.angle_gamma   90.00
#
_symmetry.space_group_name_H-M   'P 1'
#
loop_
_entity.id
_entity.type
_entity.pdbx_description
1 polymer ?
#
loop_
_entity_poly.entity_id
_entity_poly.type
_entity_poly.pdbx_seq_one_letter_code
_entity_poly.pdbx_strand_id
1 'polypeptide(L)'
;MRTNEQWMEAHFTAFQLHAPNITQLELQYADLASDEFAAAIRHAPSLTHLKLFQCPGFDDSVINALHYKDGTTPLVPRLHSLVLEDMDQDVTDDILANMIASRWWTDAALASRAVPPQVARWTCVVLWYDLSGHLLLQDMPSDILITSLVS
;
A
#
# COMPACT_ATOMS: atom_id res chain seq x y z
N MET A 1 17.13 -8.54 -27.68
CA MET A 1 15.81 -8.58 -27.04
C MET A 1 15.94 -7.83 -25.73
N ARG A 2 15.29 -6.66 -25.60
CA ARG A 2 15.12 -6.02 -24.29
C ARG A 2 13.98 -6.76 -23.60
N THR A 3 14.18 -7.19 -22.35
CA THR A 3 13.14 -7.85 -21.55
C THR A 3 12.00 -6.86 -21.28
N ASN A 4 10.78 -7.34 -21.02
CA ASN A 4 9.62 -6.49 -20.70
C ASN A 4 9.94 -5.50 -19.56
N GLU A 5 10.73 -5.95 -18.58
CA GLU A 5 11.27 -5.14 -17.47
C GLU A 5 11.99 -3.86 -17.95
N GLN A 6 12.84 -3.94 -18.98
CA GLN A 6 13.60 -2.79 -19.48
C GLN A 6 12.73 -1.76 -20.19
N TRP A 7 11.59 -2.18 -20.77
CA TRP A 7 10.64 -1.25 -21.37
C TRP A 7 9.79 -0.56 -20.31
N MET A 8 9.32 -1.29 -19.30
CA MET A 8 8.57 -0.69 -18.19
C MET A 8 9.41 0.28 -17.36
N GLU A 9 10.65 -0.07 -17.04
CA GLU A 9 11.56 0.81 -16.29
C GLU A 9 11.74 2.17 -16.99
N ALA A 10 11.79 2.18 -18.33
CA ALA A 10 11.86 3.41 -19.11
C ALA A 10 10.57 4.25 -19.01
N HIS A 11 9.39 3.62 -19.00
CA HIS A 11 8.11 4.32 -18.88
C HIS A 11 7.89 4.87 -17.46
N PHE A 12 8.26 4.13 -16.41
CA PHE A 12 8.17 4.62 -15.04
C PHE A 12 9.24 5.64 -14.69
N THR A 13 10.42 5.56 -15.31
CA THR A 13 11.40 6.65 -15.27
C THR A 13 10.83 7.93 -15.89
N ALA A 14 10.13 7.82 -17.02
CA ALA A 14 9.44 8.96 -17.62
C ALA A 14 8.33 9.50 -16.70
N PHE A 15 7.55 8.63 -16.07
CA PHE A 15 6.57 9.01 -15.05
C PHE A 15 7.22 9.79 -13.90
N GLN A 16 8.37 9.32 -13.38
CA GLN A 16 9.10 10.02 -12.32
C GLN A 16 9.63 11.39 -12.75
N LEU A 17 10.10 11.51 -13.99
CA LEU A 17 10.59 12.77 -14.56
C LEU A 17 9.45 13.79 -14.70
N HIS A 18 8.24 13.32 -15.05
CA HIS A 18 7.08 14.18 -15.25
C HIS A 18 6.27 14.45 -13.98
N ALA A 19 6.37 13.58 -12.97
CA ALA A 19 5.64 13.68 -11.71
C ALA A 19 6.54 13.43 -10.46
N PRO A 20 7.67 14.17 -10.30
CA PRO A 20 8.64 13.91 -9.24
C PRO A 20 8.10 14.14 -7.82
N ASN A 21 6.99 14.88 -7.72
CA ASN A 21 6.35 15.28 -6.47
C ASN A 21 4.96 14.65 -6.32
N ILE A 22 4.68 13.54 -6.99
CA ILE A 22 3.38 12.89 -6.81
C ILE A 22 3.23 12.46 -5.35
N THR A 23 2.20 12.98 -4.69
CA THR A 23 1.85 12.67 -3.30
C THR A 23 0.59 11.83 -3.21
N GLN A 24 -0.23 11.83 -4.26
CA GLN A 24 -1.49 11.09 -4.32
C GLN A 24 -1.57 10.35 -5.64
N LEU A 25 -1.85 9.05 -5.58
CA LEU A 25 -2.06 8.20 -6.73
C LEU A 25 -3.38 7.46 -6.55
N GLU A 26 -4.26 7.63 -7.52
CA GLU A 26 -5.50 6.89 -7.63
C GLU A 26 -5.46 6.07 -8.91
N LEU A 27 -5.67 4.76 -8.79
CA LEU A 27 -5.77 3.85 -9.91
C LEU A 27 -7.09 3.11 -9.84
N GLN A 28 -7.78 3.06 -10.96
CA GLN A 28 -9.03 2.34 -11.12
C GLN A 28 -8.88 1.41 -12.32
N TYR A 29 -9.22 0.13 -12.17
CA TYR A 29 -9.15 -0.86 -13.26
C TYR A 29 -7.75 -0.99 -13.88
N ALA A 30 -6.69 -0.77 -13.10
CA ALA A 30 -5.33 -0.84 -13.61
C ALA A 30 -4.89 -2.31 -13.74
N ASP A 31 -4.89 -2.81 -14.97
CA ASP A 31 -4.39 -4.12 -15.35
C ASP A 31 -2.86 -4.12 -15.44
N LEU A 32 -2.23 -4.00 -14.27
CA LEU A 32 -0.79 -4.13 -14.07
C LEU A 32 -0.52 -5.47 -13.40
N ALA A 33 0.53 -6.19 -13.77
CA ALA A 33 1.04 -7.28 -12.93
C ALA A 33 1.75 -6.72 -11.70
N SER A 34 1.92 -7.56 -10.67
CA SER A 34 2.39 -7.14 -9.34
C SER A 34 3.79 -6.52 -9.34
N ASP A 35 4.69 -7.05 -10.17
CA ASP A 35 6.02 -6.50 -10.40
C ASP A 35 5.97 -5.15 -11.12
N GLU A 36 5.06 -4.98 -12.08
CA GLU A 36 4.84 -3.73 -12.78
C GLU A 36 4.27 -2.66 -11.84
N PHE A 37 3.29 -3.02 -11.02
CA PHE A 37 2.73 -2.14 -10.01
C PHE A 37 3.81 -1.70 -9.02
N ALA A 38 4.58 -2.65 -8.48
CA ALA A 38 5.66 -2.37 -7.55
C ALA A 38 6.74 -1.47 -8.16
N ALA A 39 7.11 -1.71 -9.43
CA ALA A 39 8.01 -0.83 -10.17
C ALA A 39 7.43 0.58 -10.29
N ALA A 40 6.15 0.72 -10.64
CA ALA A 40 5.47 2.01 -10.77
C ALA A 40 5.57 2.86 -9.50
N ILE A 41 5.18 2.28 -8.36
CA ILE A 41 5.13 3.03 -7.11
C ILE A 41 6.51 3.23 -6.47
N ARG A 42 7.52 2.40 -6.82
CA ARG A 42 8.93 2.63 -6.43
C ARG A 42 9.45 3.98 -6.92
N HIS A 43 8.96 4.42 -8.08
CA HIS A 43 9.32 5.70 -8.68
C HIS A 43 8.52 6.90 -8.13
N ALA A 44 7.67 6.67 -7.12
CA ALA A 44 6.90 7.69 -6.42
C ALA A 44 7.29 7.79 -4.93
N PRO A 45 8.55 8.16 -4.58
CA PRO A 45 9.02 8.17 -3.19
C PRO A 45 8.31 9.21 -2.30
N SER A 46 7.66 10.21 -2.91
CA SER A 46 6.88 11.24 -2.24
C SER A 46 5.42 10.84 -2.00
N LEU A 47 5.01 9.64 -2.43
CA LEU A 47 3.63 9.18 -2.33
C LEU A 47 3.20 9.06 -0.86
N THR A 48 2.13 9.77 -0.52
CA THR A 48 1.54 9.80 0.83
C THR A 48 0.14 9.19 0.87
N HIS A 49 -0.57 9.15 -0.27
CA HIS A 49 -1.90 8.58 -0.41
C HIS A 49 -1.96 7.67 -1.64
N LEU A 50 -2.52 6.47 -1.45
CA LEU A 50 -2.76 5.51 -2.52
C LEU A 50 -4.22 5.04 -2.42
N LYS A 51 -4.98 5.23 -3.50
CA LYS A 51 -6.33 4.71 -3.64
C LYS A 51 -6.38 3.76 -4.83
N LEU A 52 -6.91 2.56 -4.61
CA LEU A 52 -7.03 1.51 -5.61
C LEU A 52 -8.46 1.03 -5.70
N PHE A 53 -8.94 0.87 -6.93
CA PHE A 53 -10.24 0.27 -7.22
C PHE A 53 -10.06 -0.80 -8.30
N GLN A 54 -10.41 -2.06 -8.01
CA GLN A 54 -10.30 -3.18 -8.94
C GLN A 54 -8.93 -3.25 -9.67
N CYS A 55 -7.84 -3.31 -8.90
CA CYS A 55 -6.47 -3.36 -9.42
C CYS A 55 -5.83 -4.75 -9.14
N PRO A 56 -5.89 -5.72 -10.05
CA PRO A 56 -5.50 -7.12 -9.78
C PRO A 56 -4.00 -7.29 -9.47
N GLY A 57 -3.13 -6.41 -9.95
CA GLY A 57 -1.71 -6.43 -9.60
C GLY A 57 -1.39 -6.00 -8.17
N PHE A 58 -2.37 -5.54 -7.39
CA PHE A 58 -2.16 -5.26 -5.98
C PHE A 58 -2.48 -6.49 -5.16
N ASP A 59 -1.45 -7.33 -4.98
CA ASP A 59 -1.54 -8.63 -4.31
C ASP A 59 -0.69 -8.68 -3.02
N ASP A 60 -0.63 -9.86 -2.42
CA ASP A 60 0.22 -10.15 -1.26
C ASP A 60 1.71 -9.79 -1.46
N SER A 61 2.23 -9.85 -2.68
CA SER A 61 3.63 -9.49 -2.97
C SER A 61 3.85 -7.98 -2.83
N VAL A 62 2.92 -7.18 -3.35
CA VAL A 62 2.95 -5.72 -3.21
C VAL A 62 2.75 -5.33 -1.75
N ILE A 63 1.81 -5.96 -1.04
CA ILE A 63 1.57 -5.68 0.40
C ILE A 63 2.80 -6.02 1.24
N ASN A 64 3.49 -7.13 0.96
CA ASN A 64 4.75 -7.46 1.60
C ASN A 64 5.85 -6.43 1.32
N ALA A 65 5.85 -5.78 0.16
CA ALA A 65 6.78 -4.69 -0.13
C ALA A 65 6.43 -3.39 0.62
N LEU A 66 5.17 -3.21 1.04
CA LEU A 66 4.73 -2.10 1.90
C LEU A 66 4.98 -2.34 3.40
N HIS A 67 5.13 -3.60 3.79
CA HIS A 67 5.35 -4.02 5.17
C HIS A 67 6.67 -3.45 5.73
N TYR A 68 6.58 -2.76 6.88
CA TYR A 68 7.75 -2.23 7.55
C TYR A 68 8.35 -3.28 8.49
N LYS A 69 9.67 -3.46 8.42
CA LYS A 69 10.45 -4.24 9.39
C LYS A 69 11.57 -3.36 9.90
N ASP A 70 11.94 -3.50 11.17
CA ASP A 70 13.01 -2.69 11.73
C ASP A 70 14.32 -2.90 10.94
N GLY A 71 14.88 -1.79 10.45
CA GLY A 71 16.06 -1.79 9.58
C GLY A 71 15.78 -1.95 8.08
N THR A 72 14.52 -2.03 7.64
CA THR A 72 14.14 -2.05 6.22
C THR A 72 13.44 -0.76 5.79
N THR A 73 13.56 -0.42 4.50
CA THR A 73 12.79 0.66 3.88
C THR A 73 11.69 0.03 3.02
N PRO A 74 10.40 0.20 3.36
CA PRO A 74 9.32 -0.30 2.52
C PRO A 74 9.24 0.52 1.23
N LEU A 75 8.54 -0.03 0.23
CA LEU A 75 8.49 0.48 -1.14
C LEU A 75 8.06 1.95 -1.24
N VAL A 76 7.11 2.38 -0.40
CA VAL A 76 6.65 3.77 -0.29
C VAL A 76 6.66 4.21 1.18
N PRO A 77 7.82 4.67 1.68
CA PRO A 77 8.01 4.91 3.11
C PRO A 77 7.23 6.11 3.62
N ARG A 78 6.71 6.98 2.74
CA ARG A 78 5.89 8.14 3.11
C ARG A 78 4.39 7.88 3.10
N LEU A 79 3.96 6.72 2.61
CA LEU A 79 2.55 6.38 2.45
C LEU A 79 1.86 6.27 3.82
N HIS A 80 0.91 7.14 4.14
CA HIS A 80 0.17 7.07 5.42
C HIS A 80 -1.33 6.92 5.22
N SER A 81 -1.80 6.96 3.98
CA SER A 81 -3.19 6.70 3.59
C SER A 81 -3.25 5.62 2.51
N LEU A 82 -4.00 4.56 2.78
CA LEU A 82 -4.27 3.48 1.84
C LEU A 82 -5.78 3.24 1.75
N VAL A 83 -6.33 3.29 0.55
CA VAL A 83 -7.74 2.98 0.29
C VAL A 83 -7.78 1.86 -0.74
N LEU A 84 -8.38 0.73 -0.36
CA LEU A 84 -8.57 -0.43 -1.21
C LEU A 84 -10.08 -0.61 -1.41
N GLU A 85 -10.54 -0.52 -2.64
CA GLU A 85 -11.95 -0.66 -3.02
C GLU A 85 -12.12 -1.80 -4.01
N ASP A 86 -13.02 -2.72 -3.72
CA ASP A 86 -13.39 -3.84 -4.60
C ASP A 86 -12.14 -4.59 -5.12
N MET A 87 -11.26 -4.97 -4.20
CA MET A 87 -10.06 -5.70 -4.53
C MET A 87 -10.38 -7.18 -4.77
N ASP A 88 -9.74 -7.77 -5.79
CA ASP A 88 -9.83 -9.20 -6.07
C ASP A 88 -9.20 -10.02 -4.91
N GLN A 89 -9.54 -11.31 -4.81
CA GLN A 89 -9.24 -12.17 -3.65
C GLN A 89 -7.76 -12.57 -3.47
N ASP A 90 -6.85 -12.01 -4.26
CA ASP A 90 -5.40 -12.31 -4.21
C ASP A 90 -4.66 -11.57 -3.07
N VAL A 91 -5.41 -10.94 -2.16
CA VAL A 91 -4.91 -10.32 -0.93
C VAL A 91 -5.40 -11.11 0.28
N THR A 92 -4.47 -11.70 1.02
CA THR A 92 -4.78 -12.41 2.26
C THR A 92 -4.92 -11.44 3.42
N ASP A 93 -5.99 -11.58 4.20
CA ASP A 93 -6.27 -10.79 5.40
C ASP A 93 -5.09 -10.67 6.37
N ASP A 94 -4.41 -11.79 6.65
CA ASP A 94 -3.27 -11.83 7.56
C ASP A 94 -2.11 -10.96 7.08
N ILE A 95 -1.84 -10.96 5.77
CA ILE A 95 -0.73 -10.18 5.20
C ILE A 95 -1.07 -8.69 5.26
N LEU A 96 -2.32 -8.34 4.96
CA LEU A 96 -2.82 -6.98 5.09
C LEU A 96 -2.79 -6.51 6.55
N ALA A 97 -3.28 -7.32 7.49
CA ALA A 97 -3.27 -7.04 8.93
C ALA A 97 -1.85 -6.79 9.45
N ASN A 98 -0.91 -7.68 9.10
CA ASN A 98 0.50 -7.55 9.48
C ASN A 98 1.14 -6.29 8.89
N MET A 99 0.87 -5.98 7.62
CA MET A 99 1.35 -4.76 6.98
C MET A 99 0.84 -3.51 7.69
N ILE A 100 -0.45 -3.47 8.04
CA ILE A 100 -1.01 -2.32 8.75
C ILE A 100 -0.41 -2.22 10.15
N ALA A 101 -0.43 -3.30 10.93
CA ALA A 101 0.12 -3.34 12.29
C ALA A 101 1.58 -2.88 12.34
N SER A 102 2.38 -3.23 11.32
CA SER A 102 3.79 -2.86 11.26
C SER A 102 4.06 -1.35 11.27
N ARG A 103 3.09 -0.52 10.88
CA ARG A 103 3.22 0.95 10.84
C ARG A 103 2.13 1.65 11.63
N TRP A 104 1.46 0.93 12.52
CA TRP A 104 0.43 1.47 13.40
C TRP A 104 0.93 1.52 14.85
N TRP A 105 1.36 2.70 15.29
CA TRP A 105 1.89 2.90 16.64
C TRP A 105 1.35 4.18 17.29
N THR A 106 1.22 4.16 18.62
CA THR A 106 0.89 5.37 19.38
C THR A 106 2.11 6.30 19.48
N ASP A 107 1.88 7.57 19.81
CA ASP A 107 2.99 8.51 20.05
C ASP A 107 3.85 8.05 21.25
N ALA A 108 3.25 7.42 22.25
CA ALA A 108 3.97 6.83 23.37
C ALA A 108 4.86 5.65 22.96
N ALA A 109 4.36 4.76 22.08
CA ALA A 109 5.13 3.66 21.53
C ALA A 109 6.26 4.15 20.61
N LEU A 110 6.05 5.26 19.89
CA LEU A 110 7.09 5.90 19.10
C LEU A 110 8.17 6.53 19.99
N ALA A 111 7.77 7.21 21.06
CA ALA A 111 8.68 7.89 21.99
C ALA A 111 9.55 6.91 22.80
N SER A 112 9.10 5.67 22.99
CA SER A 112 9.86 4.62 23.69
C SER A 112 10.89 3.91 22.80
N ARG A 113 10.87 4.14 21.48
CA ARG A 113 11.82 3.50 20.54
C ARG A 113 13.18 4.19 20.58
N ALA A 114 14.24 3.38 20.66
CA ALA A 114 15.62 3.86 20.62
C ALA A 114 15.97 4.54 19.28
N VAL A 115 15.39 4.06 18.18
CA VAL A 115 15.54 4.62 16.84
C VAL A 115 14.14 4.87 16.26
N PRO A 116 13.80 6.12 15.90
CA PRO A 116 12.53 6.39 15.24
C PRO A 116 12.45 5.72 13.87
N PRO A 117 11.37 4.99 13.56
CA PRO A 117 11.13 4.41 12.23
C PRO A 117 11.20 5.49 11.15
N GLN A 118 11.95 5.22 10.07
CA GLN A 118 12.10 6.12 8.92
C GLN A 118 10.97 5.93 7.89
N VAL A 119 9.75 5.70 8.41
CA VAL A 119 8.56 5.38 7.64
C VAL A 119 7.37 6.09 8.29
N ALA A 120 6.43 6.56 7.47
CA ALA A 120 5.24 7.22 7.95
C ALA A 120 4.34 6.23 8.69
N ARG A 121 3.78 6.68 9.81
CA ARG A 121 2.71 5.98 10.52
C ARG A 121 1.45 5.99 9.65
N TRP A 122 0.68 4.91 9.65
CA TRP A 122 -0.66 4.93 9.08
C TRP A 122 -1.56 5.94 9.81
N THR A 123 -2.28 6.75 9.04
CA THR A 123 -3.32 7.66 9.53
C THR A 123 -4.70 7.28 9.02
N CYS A 124 -4.76 6.53 7.92
CA CYS A 124 -6.00 6.13 7.29
C CYS A 124 -5.77 4.85 6.48
N VAL A 125 -6.45 3.77 6.83
CA VAL A 125 -6.54 2.58 6.00
C VAL A 125 -8.02 2.25 5.87
N VAL A 126 -8.52 2.23 4.64
CA VAL A 126 -9.93 1.94 4.34
C VAL A 126 -9.99 0.79 3.38
N LEU A 127 -10.80 -0.22 3.71
CA LEU A 127 -10.95 -1.44 2.94
C LEU A 127 -12.43 -1.62 2.62
N TRP A 128 -12.77 -1.71 1.34
CA TRP A 128 -14.11 -1.96 0.83
C TRP A 128 -14.05 -3.23 0.00
N TYR A 129 -14.77 -4.26 0.40
CA TYR A 129 -14.91 -5.51 -0.35
C TYR A 129 -16.31 -5.61 -0.93
N ASP A 130 -16.44 -6.38 -2.00
CA ASP A 130 -17.74 -6.76 -2.53
C ASP A 130 -18.52 -7.68 -1.55
N LEU A 131 -19.72 -8.07 -1.97
CA LEU A 131 -20.74 -8.79 -1.19
C LEU A 131 -20.29 -10.17 -0.64
N SER A 132 -19.06 -10.61 -0.91
CA SER A 132 -18.56 -11.93 -0.52
C SER A 132 -18.12 -12.03 0.95
N GLY A 133 -17.74 -10.94 1.61
CA GLY A 133 -17.43 -10.85 3.06
C GLY A 133 -16.34 -11.82 3.55
N HIS A 134 -15.22 -11.37 4.11
CA HIS A 134 -15.14 -10.83 5.47
C HIS A 134 -13.68 -10.44 5.72
N LEU A 135 -13.44 -9.28 6.34
CA LEU A 135 -12.24 -9.05 7.15
C LEU A 135 -12.67 -8.91 8.59
N LEU A 136 -12.42 -9.96 9.37
CA LEU A 136 -12.42 -9.85 10.82
C LEU A 136 -10.99 -9.52 11.25
N LEU A 137 -10.61 -8.26 11.07
CA LEU A 137 -9.37 -7.77 11.67
C LEU A 137 -9.58 -7.64 13.19
N GLN A 138 -9.48 -8.78 13.88
CA GLN A 138 -9.40 -8.80 15.33
C GLN A 138 -8.10 -8.09 15.75
N ASP A 139 -8.18 -7.30 16.82
CA ASP A 139 -7.06 -6.52 17.39
C ASP A 139 -6.60 -5.28 16.60
N MET A 140 -7.42 -4.79 15.67
CA MET A 140 -7.14 -3.50 15.05
C MET A 140 -7.53 -2.32 15.94
N PRO A 141 -6.70 -1.26 15.97
CA PRO A 141 -7.05 -0.01 16.66
C PRO A 141 -8.35 0.58 16.11
N SER A 142 -9.15 1.16 17.00
CA SER A 142 -10.53 1.65 16.77
C SER A 142 -10.70 2.66 15.63
N ASP A 143 -9.61 3.23 15.14
CA ASP A 143 -9.61 4.31 14.15
C ASP A 143 -9.50 3.79 12.71
N ILE A 144 -9.41 2.46 12.53
CA ILE A 144 -9.47 1.81 11.23
C ILE A 144 -10.94 1.63 10.84
N LEU A 145 -11.34 2.35 9.79
CA LEU A 145 -12.68 2.25 9.21
C LEU A 145 -12.73 1.05 8.28
N ILE A 146 -13.22 -0.09 8.80
CA ILE A 146 -13.65 -1.22 7.97
C ILE A 146 -15.13 -1.01 7.68
N THR A 147 -15.45 -0.56 6.46
CA THR A 147 -16.83 -0.36 6.03
C THR A 147 -17.24 -1.49 5.10
N SER A 148 -18.08 -2.40 5.61
CA SER A 148 -18.78 -3.38 4.76
C SER A 148 -20.10 -2.75 4.28
N LEU A 149 -20.31 -2.71 2.97
CA LEU A 149 -21.60 -2.36 2.38
C LEU A 149 -22.47 -3.63 2.35
N VAL A 150 -23.46 -3.68 3.23
CA VAL A 150 -24.61 -4.58 3.08
C VAL A 150 -25.66 -3.79 2.29
N SER A 151 -25.74 -4.02 0.99
CA SER A 151 -26.83 -3.50 0.13
C SER A 151 -27.70 -4.64 -0.36
#